data_AF-A0A7W8BBB9-F1
#
_entry.id   AF-A0A7W8BBB9-F1
#
_cell.length_a   1.000
_cell.length_b   1.000
_cell.length_c   1.000
_cell.angle_alpha   90.00
_cell.angle_beta   90.00
_cell.angle_gamma   90.00
#
_symmetry.space_group_name_H-M   'P 1'
#
loop_
_entity.id
_entity.type
_entity.pdbx_description
1 polymer ?
#
loop_
_entity_poly.entity_id
_entity_poly.type
_entity_poly.pdbx_seq_one_letter_code
_entity_poly.pdbx_strand_id
1 'polypeptide(L)'
;MTLTTAPYRTDGATDPWAPGRSGAPFPVAPVDLLGCAVHSAAGPGTAALATALADGRGPAATDAADRPTAPDDVPYPPLDVRPAAGFDPAAVLGRKGLARLTRTDLLGLATCTEALEAVGGLAGLNGPAGADGSDVAGETGVVLGSSLGSASAVAEFTRDTLVQERPYLVNPSAFPSTLMNSAASRAAIRHGLTGLNATVSGGPLASLHALRYARNALVRGHARQLLVGGVEELSPHGAWAWHRAGALAPDTALGEGCAVFVARAAPAPGRAAGPAPLARLLACDIGSAEPGSGPLGVARRLAGLVRDALARSGVAPGDVAVAAVGAAGRRGWAAVEERGLRLAFGPGPEPLRLRVQPLLGETHSASGALQLAAVLARWQDVPTARPATAERAAVITSVGPDGSVGCAVVVRPESA
;
A
#
# COMPACT_ATOMS: atom_id res chain seq x y z
N MET A 1 16.09 34.02 -25.72
CA MET A 1 14.87 33.62 -24.98
C MET A 1 15.30 33.27 -23.57
N THR A 2 15.42 34.30 -22.74
CA THR A 2 15.98 34.24 -21.39
C THR A 2 14.83 33.97 -20.43
N LEU A 3 14.88 32.84 -19.72
CA LEU A 3 13.89 32.49 -18.70
C LEU A 3 14.13 33.37 -17.47
N THR A 4 13.30 34.39 -17.30
CA THR A 4 13.22 35.18 -16.07
C THR A 4 12.50 34.35 -15.01
N THR A 5 13.24 33.82 -14.03
CA THR A 5 12.65 33.28 -12.80
C THR A 5 12.27 34.44 -11.90
N ALA A 6 10.97 34.61 -11.63
CA ALA A 6 10.52 35.55 -10.61
C ALA A 6 10.92 35.03 -9.22
N PRO A 7 11.54 35.84 -8.35
CA PRO A 7 11.86 35.43 -7.00
C PRO A 7 10.59 35.32 -6.14
N TYR A 8 10.46 34.21 -5.43
CA TYR A 8 9.44 33.99 -4.40
C TYR A 8 9.66 35.00 -3.26
N ARG A 9 8.73 35.95 -3.09
CA ARG A 9 8.75 36.92 -1.98
C ARG A 9 8.51 36.18 -0.66
N THR A 10 9.50 36.17 0.21
CA THR A 10 9.32 35.85 1.64
C THR A 10 9.04 37.14 2.41
N ASP A 11 7.81 37.65 2.33
CA ASP A 11 7.34 38.60 3.33
C ASP A 11 7.07 37.81 4.62
N GLY A 12 7.51 38.34 5.76
CA GLY A 12 7.61 37.67 7.08
C GLY A 12 6.32 37.19 7.73
N ALA A 13 5.51 36.40 7.03
CA ALA A 13 4.49 35.53 7.61
C ALA A 13 5.17 34.30 8.22
N THR A 14 4.91 34.01 9.49
CA THR A 14 5.18 32.70 10.08
C THR A 14 4.59 31.64 9.16
N ASP A 15 5.41 30.69 8.69
CA ASP A 15 4.95 29.55 7.90
C ASP A 15 3.79 28.86 8.64
N PRO A 16 2.54 28.95 8.16
CA PRO A 16 1.40 28.36 8.85
C PRO A 16 1.46 26.83 8.88
N TRP A 17 2.44 26.25 8.17
CA TRP A 17 2.71 24.82 7.99
C TRP A 17 4.02 24.35 8.61
N ALA A 18 4.73 25.22 9.35
CA ALA A 18 5.87 24.80 10.14
C ALA A 18 5.40 23.63 11.04
N PRO A 19 6.07 22.45 10.99
CA PRO A 19 5.66 21.31 11.80
C PRO A 19 5.72 21.73 13.26
N GLY A 20 4.53 21.94 13.85
CA GLY A 20 4.43 22.26 15.26
C GLY A 20 5.13 21.17 16.06
N ARG A 21 5.90 21.55 17.07
CA ARG A 21 6.38 20.59 18.08
C ARG A 21 5.14 19.91 18.65
N SER A 22 4.91 18.66 18.26
CA SER A 22 3.74 17.92 18.70
C SER A 22 3.85 17.67 20.20
N GLY A 23 2.97 18.24 21.00
CA GLY A 23 2.61 17.71 22.33
C GLY A 23 1.81 16.41 22.24
N ALA A 24 2.06 15.60 21.21
CA ALA A 24 1.54 14.25 21.06
C ALA A 24 2.36 13.30 21.97
N PRO A 25 1.82 12.15 22.40
CA PRO A 25 2.54 11.19 23.25
C PRO A 25 3.73 10.52 22.53
N PHE A 26 3.98 10.83 21.25
CA PHE A 26 5.04 10.25 20.46
C PHE A 26 6.17 11.26 20.20
N PRO A 27 7.44 10.81 20.19
CA PRO A 27 8.59 11.65 19.85
C PRO A 27 8.70 12.01 18.36
N VAL A 28 7.78 11.54 17.52
CA VAL A 28 7.72 11.79 16.08
C VAL A 28 6.35 12.33 15.67
N ALA A 29 6.32 13.15 14.61
CA ALA A 29 5.08 13.61 13.99
C ALA A 29 4.34 12.39 13.37
N PRO A 30 3.12 12.07 13.85
CA PRO A 30 2.32 10.99 13.28
C PRO A 30 1.68 11.40 11.96
N VAL A 31 1.37 10.40 11.14
CA VAL A 31 0.45 10.52 10.00
C VAL A 31 -0.83 9.77 10.34
N ASP A 32 -1.94 10.48 10.33
CA ASP A 32 -3.28 9.94 10.56
C ASP A 32 -3.79 9.27 9.27
N LEU A 33 -4.26 8.02 9.41
CA LEU A 33 -4.97 7.30 8.36
C LEU A 33 -6.47 7.47 8.60
N LEU A 34 -7.15 8.22 7.75
CA LEU A 34 -8.53 8.68 7.95
C LEU A 34 -9.57 7.75 7.32
N GLY A 35 -9.21 7.11 6.21
CA GLY A 35 -10.07 6.20 5.46
C GLY A 35 -9.24 5.08 4.84
N CYS A 36 -9.92 3.98 4.50
CA CYS A 36 -9.31 2.80 3.88
C CYS A 36 -10.30 2.16 2.92
N ALA A 37 -9.83 1.78 1.74
CA ALA A 37 -10.53 0.88 0.83
C ALA A 37 -9.60 -0.27 0.42
N VAL A 38 -10.20 -1.43 0.13
CA VAL A 38 -9.47 -2.68 -0.12
C VAL A 38 -10.21 -3.50 -1.16
N HIS A 39 -9.49 -4.02 -2.14
CA HIS A 39 -9.94 -5.15 -2.96
C HIS A 39 -8.90 -6.25 -2.89
N SER A 40 -9.32 -7.46 -2.54
CA SER A 40 -8.44 -8.61 -2.35
C SER A 40 -9.18 -9.92 -2.56
N ALA A 41 -8.48 -11.05 -2.52
CA ALA A 41 -9.11 -12.37 -2.61
C ALA A 41 -10.05 -12.70 -1.44
N ALA A 42 -9.95 -11.98 -0.31
CA ALA A 42 -10.91 -12.09 0.79
C ALA A 42 -12.25 -11.39 0.50
N GLY A 43 -12.30 -10.56 -0.54
CA GLY A 43 -13.45 -9.72 -0.88
C GLY A 43 -13.15 -8.22 -0.75
N PRO A 44 -14.15 -7.36 -1.01
CA PRO A 44 -14.03 -5.92 -0.88
C PRO A 44 -14.12 -5.45 0.58
N GLY A 45 -13.32 -4.44 0.91
CA GLY A 45 -13.31 -3.76 2.20
C GLY A 45 -12.61 -4.52 3.33
N THR A 46 -12.39 -3.81 4.45
CA THR A 46 -11.74 -4.36 5.64
C THR A 46 -12.61 -5.38 6.39
N ALA A 47 -13.94 -5.28 6.28
CA ALA A 47 -14.86 -6.22 6.91
C ALA A 47 -14.73 -7.64 6.33
N ALA A 48 -14.67 -7.79 5.00
CA ALA A 48 -14.46 -9.07 4.35
C ALA A 48 -13.09 -9.67 4.73
N LEU A 49 -12.06 -8.80 4.80
CA LEU A 49 -10.74 -9.20 5.24
C LEU A 49 -10.72 -9.64 6.72
N ALA A 50 -11.47 -8.99 7.60
CA ALA A 50 -11.60 -9.38 9.01
C ALA A 50 -12.23 -10.77 9.15
N THR A 51 -13.36 -11.01 8.47
CA THR A 51 -14.01 -12.33 8.44
C THR A 51 -13.05 -13.43 7.97
N ALA A 52 -12.34 -13.20 6.86
CA ALA A 52 -11.37 -14.17 6.35
C ALA A 52 -10.21 -14.42 7.32
N LEU A 53 -9.77 -13.40 8.05
CA LEU A 53 -8.74 -13.52 9.09
C LEU A 53 -9.24 -14.33 10.30
N ALA A 54 -10.51 -14.16 10.68
CA ALA A 54 -11.15 -14.90 11.78
C ALA A 54 -11.35 -16.38 11.43
N ASP A 55 -11.79 -16.67 10.21
CA ASP A 55 -12.01 -18.04 9.72
C ASP A 55 -10.69 -18.82 9.54
N GLY A 56 -9.58 -18.11 9.31
CA GLY A 56 -8.24 -18.68 9.22
C GLY A 56 -8.01 -19.58 8.01
N ARG A 57 -8.98 -19.64 7.08
CA ARG A 57 -8.89 -20.41 5.83
C ARG A 57 -8.93 -19.45 4.65
N GLY A 58 -8.01 -19.66 3.71
CA GLY A 58 -8.07 -18.96 2.42
C GLY A 58 -9.32 -19.36 1.64
N PRO A 59 -9.74 -18.53 0.67
CA PRO A 59 -10.84 -18.88 -0.22
C PRO A 59 -10.55 -20.22 -0.91
N ALA A 60 -11.61 -20.93 -1.27
CA ALA A 60 -11.51 -22.16 -2.06
C ALA A 60 -10.72 -21.94 -3.35
N ALA A 61 -10.25 -23.03 -3.97
CA ALA A 61 -9.57 -22.95 -5.26
C ALA A 61 -10.43 -22.16 -6.25
N THR A 62 -9.81 -21.19 -6.92
CA THR A 62 -10.51 -20.28 -7.84
C THR A 62 -10.86 -21.00 -9.13
N ASP A 63 -12.15 -20.95 -9.50
CA ASP A 63 -12.64 -21.48 -10.77
C ASP A 63 -12.00 -20.74 -11.95
N ALA A 64 -11.83 -21.42 -13.08
CA ALA A 64 -11.21 -20.83 -14.26
C ALA A 64 -11.95 -19.59 -14.77
N ALA A 65 -13.28 -19.53 -14.58
CA ALA A 65 -14.14 -18.43 -14.98
C ALA A 65 -13.91 -17.15 -14.16
N ASP A 66 -13.39 -17.27 -12.94
CA ASP A 66 -13.16 -16.13 -12.04
C ASP A 66 -11.77 -15.50 -12.22
N ARG A 67 -10.92 -16.09 -13.08
CA ARG A 67 -9.58 -15.59 -13.35
C ARG A 67 -9.64 -14.38 -14.30
N PRO A 68 -8.89 -13.30 -14.01
CA PRO A 68 -8.74 -12.19 -14.95
C PRO A 68 -8.20 -12.69 -16.28
N THR A 69 -8.88 -12.32 -17.37
CA THR A 69 -8.45 -12.67 -18.73
C THR A 69 -7.35 -11.73 -19.21
N ALA A 70 -6.53 -12.21 -20.14
CA ALA A 70 -5.64 -11.37 -20.95
C ALA A 70 -6.19 -11.26 -22.38
N PRO A 71 -5.71 -10.29 -23.17
CA PRO A 71 -5.85 -10.33 -24.62
C PRO A 71 -5.36 -11.67 -25.21
N ASP A 72 -5.92 -12.06 -26.36
CA ASP A 72 -5.57 -13.28 -27.11
C ASP A 72 -5.69 -14.61 -26.33
N ASP A 73 -6.50 -14.64 -25.26
CA ASP A 73 -6.81 -15.84 -24.46
C ASP A 73 -5.56 -16.59 -23.94
N VAL A 74 -4.50 -15.85 -23.62
CA VAL A 74 -3.26 -16.45 -23.07
C VAL A 74 -3.57 -17.26 -21.81
N PRO A 75 -3.24 -18.57 -21.77
CA PRO A 75 -3.58 -19.41 -20.64
C PRO A 75 -2.66 -19.17 -19.44
N TYR A 76 -3.20 -19.35 -18.25
CA TYR A 76 -2.41 -19.39 -17.02
C TYR A 76 -1.49 -20.63 -16.97
N PRO A 77 -0.30 -20.54 -16.36
CA PRO A 77 0.50 -21.73 -16.03
C PRO A 77 -0.23 -22.60 -14.98
N PRO A 78 0.26 -23.84 -14.71
CA PRO A 78 -0.24 -24.68 -13.63
C PRO A 78 0.20 -24.12 -12.27
N LEU A 79 -0.43 -23.01 -11.87
CA LEU A 79 -0.20 -22.26 -10.65
C LEU A 79 -1.54 -21.90 -10.05
N ASP A 80 -1.67 -22.08 -8.73
CA ASP A 80 -2.84 -21.59 -8.01
C ASP A 80 -2.87 -20.06 -8.03
N VAL A 81 -4.04 -19.49 -8.24
CA VAL A 81 -4.23 -18.05 -8.31
C VAL A 81 -5.37 -17.60 -7.41
N ARG A 82 -5.32 -16.34 -6.98
CA ARG A 82 -6.31 -15.72 -6.09
C ARG A 82 -6.65 -14.30 -6.57
N PRO A 83 -7.63 -14.18 -7.48
CA PRO A 83 -8.11 -12.89 -7.93
C PRO A 83 -8.87 -12.17 -6.83
N ALA A 84 -9.06 -10.86 -7.00
CA ALA A 84 -9.89 -10.07 -6.09
C ALA A 84 -11.36 -10.52 -6.18
N ALA A 85 -11.85 -11.13 -5.09
CA ALA A 85 -13.17 -11.74 -5.04
C ALA A 85 -14.28 -10.67 -5.08
N GLY A 86 -15.30 -10.90 -5.91
CA GLY A 86 -16.44 -9.98 -6.04
C GLY A 86 -16.08 -8.60 -6.60
N PHE A 87 -14.92 -8.43 -7.23
CA PHE A 87 -14.50 -7.14 -7.77
C PHE A 87 -15.27 -6.80 -9.05
N ASP A 88 -16.22 -5.87 -8.92
CA ASP A 88 -16.95 -5.26 -10.03
C ASP A 88 -16.57 -3.76 -10.17
N PRO A 89 -15.67 -3.41 -11.11
CA PRO A 89 -15.29 -2.01 -11.31
C PRO A 89 -16.45 -1.17 -11.87
N ALA A 90 -17.46 -1.75 -12.50
CA ALA A 90 -18.59 -0.99 -13.03
C ALA A 90 -19.52 -0.49 -11.93
N ALA A 91 -19.61 -1.19 -10.80
CA ALA A 91 -20.35 -0.76 -9.62
C ALA A 91 -19.77 0.54 -9.02
N VAL A 92 -18.45 0.70 -9.07
CA VAL A 92 -17.73 1.86 -8.49
C VAL A 92 -17.52 2.97 -9.53
N LEU A 93 -17.06 2.61 -10.73
CA LEU A 93 -16.55 3.57 -11.72
C LEU A 93 -17.59 3.93 -12.80
N GLY A 94 -18.68 3.17 -12.89
CA GLY A 94 -19.62 3.19 -14.00
C GLY A 94 -19.05 2.50 -15.25
N ARG A 95 -19.93 2.11 -16.18
CA ARG A 95 -19.56 1.26 -17.34
C ARG A 95 -18.73 1.97 -18.42
N LYS A 96 -18.77 3.30 -18.48
CA LYS A 96 -18.20 4.06 -19.59
C LYS A 96 -16.66 4.04 -19.53
N GLY A 97 -16.03 3.51 -20.57
CA GLY A 97 -14.58 3.58 -20.78
C GLY A 97 -13.75 2.52 -20.06
N LEU A 98 -14.37 1.62 -19.29
CA LEU A 98 -13.65 0.57 -18.54
C LEU A 98 -12.89 -0.40 -19.44
N ALA A 99 -13.41 -0.68 -20.64
CA ALA A 99 -12.78 -1.59 -21.61
C ALA A 99 -11.37 -1.16 -22.07
N ARG A 100 -10.95 0.09 -21.80
CA ARG A 100 -9.61 0.62 -22.15
C ARG A 100 -8.65 0.61 -20.97
N LEU A 101 -9.11 0.19 -19.79
CA LEU A 101 -8.34 0.17 -18.56
C LEU A 101 -7.78 -1.24 -18.34
N THR A 102 -6.54 -1.33 -17.83
CA THR A 102 -5.94 -2.60 -17.43
C THR A 102 -6.49 -3.07 -16.10
N ARG A 103 -6.17 -4.31 -15.70
CA ARG A 103 -6.53 -4.81 -14.38
C ARG A 103 -5.93 -3.95 -13.26
N THR A 104 -4.67 -3.55 -13.40
CA THR A 104 -4.00 -2.61 -12.48
C THR A 104 -4.75 -1.27 -12.39
N ASP A 105 -5.16 -0.70 -13.54
CA ASP A 105 -5.90 0.57 -13.57
C ASP A 105 -7.25 0.47 -12.88
N LEU A 106 -8.00 -0.60 -13.17
CA LEU A 106 -9.33 -0.83 -12.61
C LEU A 106 -9.23 -0.98 -11.08
N LEU A 107 -8.33 -1.82 -10.59
CA LEU A 107 -8.12 -2.02 -9.15
C LEU A 107 -7.69 -0.72 -8.47
N GLY A 108 -6.67 -0.04 -9.00
CA GLY A 108 -6.14 1.19 -8.40
C GLY A 108 -7.17 2.32 -8.41
N LEU A 109 -7.86 2.53 -9.54
CA LEU A 109 -8.84 3.61 -9.71
C LEU A 109 -10.09 3.38 -8.85
N ALA A 110 -10.62 2.15 -8.81
CA ALA A 110 -11.77 1.80 -7.97
C ALA A 110 -11.42 1.98 -6.48
N THR A 111 -10.30 1.41 -6.03
CA THR A 111 -9.87 1.51 -4.62
C THR A 111 -9.59 2.95 -4.20
N CYS A 112 -8.97 3.77 -5.06
CA CYS A 112 -8.80 5.21 -4.78
C CYS A 112 -10.14 5.94 -4.66
N THR A 113 -11.12 5.59 -5.50
CA THR A 113 -12.46 6.17 -5.48
C THR A 113 -13.18 5.83 -4.17
N GLU A 114 -13.21 4.56 -3.81
CA GLU A 114 -13.81 4.10 -2.55
C GLU A 114 -13.10 4.66 -1.32
N ALA A 115 -11.76 4.82 -1.35
CA ALA A 115 -11.02 5.40 -0.24
C ALA A 115 -11.38 6.89 -0.03
N LEU A 116 -11.58 7.64 -1.11
CA LEU A 116 -12.11 9.01 -1.03
C LEU A 116 -13.55 9.01 -0.50
N GLU A 117 -14.41 8.12 -1.00
CA GLU A 117 -15.80 8.01 -0.55
C GLU A 117 -15.90 7.65 0.93
N ALA A 118 -15.00 6.80 1.44
CA ALA A 118 -14.93 6.40 2.85
C ALA A 118 -14.69 7.57 3.82
N VAL A 119 -14.17 8.69 3.31
CA VAL A 119 -14.02 9.94 4.08
C VAL A 119 -14.99 11.04 3.66
N GLY A 120 -16.03 10.72 2.88
CA GLY A 120 -17.02 11.70 2.40
C GLY A 120 -16.61 12.47 1.14
N GLY A 121 -15.71 11.92 0.34
CA GLY A 121 -15.17 12.52 -0.87
C GLY A 121 -14.28 13.74 -0.59
N LEU A 122 -14.06 14.57 -1.62
CA LEU A 122 -13.30 15.82 -1.48
C LEU A 122 -13.89 16.75 -0.41
N ALA A 123 -15.21 16.73 -0.22
CA ALA A 123 -15.86 17.55 0.80
C ALA A 123 -15.47 17.13 2.22
N GLY A 124 -15.33 15.83 2.49
CA GLY A 124 -14.90 15.35 3.79
C GLY A 124 -13.39 15.40 4.02
N LEU A 125 -12.61 15.70 2.97
CA LEU A 125 -11.22 16.13 3.09
C LEU A 125 -11.08 17.57 3.57
N ASN A 126 -12.15 18.36 3.66
CA ASN A 126 -12.08 19.65 4.36
C ASN A 126 -11.66 19.43 5.82
N GLY A 127 -10.85 20.34 6.37
CA GLY A 127 -10.47 20.28 7.78
C GLY A 127 -11.69 20.41 8.70
N PRO A 128 -11.54 20.19 10.01
CA PRO A 128 -12.61 20.41 10.99
C PRO A 128 -13.10 21.88 11.03
N ALA A 129 -12.36 22.82 10.45
CA ALA A 129 -12.77 24.21 10.26
C ALA A 129 -13.73 24.43 9.05
N GLY A 130 -14.10 23.37 8.31
CA GLY A 130 -14.92 23.46 7.11
C GLY A 130 -14.12 23.88 5.87
N ALA A 131 -14.83 24.29 4.82
CA ALA A 131 -14.25 24.86 3.61
C ALA A 131 -13.59 26.21 3.96
N ASP A 132 -12.28 26.20 4.14
CA ASP A 132 -11.43 27.38 4.40
C ASP A 132 -11.09 28.15 3.11
N GLY A 133 -11.77 27.82 1.99
CA GLY A 133 -11.46 28.32 0.66
C GLY A 133 -10.25 27.64 0.00
N SER A 134 -9.69 26.57 0.61
CA SER A 134 -8.60 25.80 0.01
C SER A 134 -9.04 25.06 -1.26
N ASP A 135 -8.12 24.96 -2.21
CA ASP A 135 -8.24 24.04 -3.34
C ASP A 135 -7.93 22.63 -2.85
N VAL A 136 -8.91 21.98 -2.20
CA VAL A 136 -8.74 20.63 -1.64
C VAL A 136 -8.30 19.64 -2.71
N ALA A 137 -8.80 19.77 -3.93
CA ALA A 137 -8.40 18.94 -5.06
C ALA A 137 -6.93 19.19 -5.43
N GLY A 138 -6.49 20.45 -5.47
CA GLY A 138 -5.09 20.80 -5.73
C GLY A 138 -4.12 20.52 -4.59
N GLU A 139 -4.61 20.35 -3.38
CA GLU A 139 -3.81 19.98 -2.20
C GLU A 139 -3.82 18.48 -1.89
N THR A 140 -4.64 17.72 -2.60
CA THR A 140 -4.76 16.26 -2.47
C THR A 140 -3.93 15.57 -3.55
N GLY A 141 -3.08 14.65 -3.14
CA GLY A 141 -2.23 13.87 -4.04
C GLY A 141 -2.52 12.36 -4.01
N VAL A 142 -1.80 11.62 -4.85
CA VAL A 142 -1.87 10.16 -4.98
C VAL A 142 -0.46 9.57 -4.99
N VAL A 143 -0.19 8.60 -4.13
CA VAL A 143 1.09 7.87 -4.05
C VAL A 143 0.81 6.37 -4.00
N LEU A 144 1.00 5.67 -5.11
CA LEU A 144 0.79 4.22 -5.17
C LEU A 144 2.11 3.45 -5.28
N GLY A 145 2.21 2.33 -4.56
CA GLY A 145 3.21 1.32 -4.79
C GLY A 145 2.81 0.40 -5.93
N SER A 146 3.61 0.32 -6.98
CA SER A 146 3.49 -0.67 -8.07
C SER A 146 4.85 -0.83 -8.72
N SER A 147 5.25 -2.07 -9.02
CA SER A 147 6.60 -2.34 -9.54
C SER A 147 6.66 -2.52 -11.05
N LEU A 148 5.61 -3.09 -11.65
CA LEU A 148 5.53 -3.32 -13.10
C LEU A 148 4.37 -2.55 -13.75
N GLY A 149 3.40 -2.05 -12.97
CA GLY A 149 2.12 -1.63 -13.53
C GLY A 149 1.40 -2.84 -14.11
N SER A 150 0.86 -2.70 -15.33
CA SER A 150 0.22 -3.82 -16.00
C SER A 150 1.21 -4.68 -16.79
N ALA A 151 1.54 -5.85 -16.24
CA ALA A 151 2.36 -6.85 -16.91
C ALA A 151 1.75 -7.26 -18.26
N SER A 152 0.42 -7.41 -18.30
CA SER A 152 -0.27 -7.78 -19.53
C SER A 152 -0.18 -6.69 -20.59
N ALA A 153 -0.41 -5.42 -20.23
CA ALA A 153 -0.33 -4.33 -21.20
C ALA A 153 1.09 -4.13 -21.73
N VAL A 154 2.11 -4.23 -20.86
CA VAL A 154 3.52 -4.15 -21.27
C VAL A 154 3.88 -5.30 -22.21
N ALA A 155 3.46 -6.53 -21.90
CA ALA A 155 3.74 -7.70 -22.73
C ALA A 155 3.09 -7.57 -24.12
N GLU A 156 1.81 -7.23 -24.20
CA GLU A 156 1.09 -7.10 -25.48
C GLU A 156 1.64 -5.95 -26.32
N PHE A 157 1.88 -4.79 -25.71
CA PHE A 157 2.45 -3.66 -26.45
C PHE A 157 3.85 -3.99 -26.98
N THR A 158 4.67 -4.68 -26.18
CA THR A 158 6.00 -5.14 -26.62
C THR A 158 5.88 -6.16 -27.75
N ARG A 159 4.95 -7.12 -27.62
CA ARG A 159 4.69 -8.12 -28.67
C ARG A 159 4.31 -7.45 -29.99
N ASP A 160 3.43 -6.44 -29.96
CA ASP A 160 3.05 -5.70 -31.17
C ASP A 160 4.26 -5.08 -31.88
N THR A 161 5.26 -4.57 -31.15
CA THR A 161 6.49 -4.06 -31.79
C THR A 161 7.29 -5.12 -32.55
N LEU A 162 7.07 -6.41 -32.24
CA LEU A 162 7.80 -7.55 -32.81
C LEU A 162 7.01 -8.30 -33.89
N VAL A 163 5.68 -8.33 -33.80
CA VAL A 163 4.84 -9.14 -34.70
C VAL A 163 4.20 -8.33 -35.83
N GLN A 164 4.10 -7.01 -35.67
CA GLN A 164 3.57 -6.14 -36.73
C GLN A 164 4.59 -6.01 -37.88
N GLU A 165 4.11 -5.66 -39.07
CA GLU A 165 4.95 -5.48 -40.26
C GLU A 165 6.11 -4.50 -40.01
N ARG A 166 5.87 -3.45 -39.21
CA ARG A 166 6.88 -2.47 -38.81
C ARG A 166 6.72 -2.13 -37.32
N PRO A 167 7.83 -1.96 -36.56
CA PRO A 167 7.77 -1.82 -35.09
C PRO A 167 6.96 -0.65 -34.52
N TYR A 168 6.70 0.39 -35.32
CA TYR A 168 5.93 1.56 -34.90
C TYR A 168 4.44 1.46 -35.25
N LEU A 169 3.99 0.33 -35.83
CA LEU A 169 2.56 0.05 -36.09
C LEU A 169 1.83 -0.50 -34.86
N VAL A 170 2.27 -0.09 -33.67
CA VAL A 170 1.59 -0.35 -32.40
C VAL A 170 0.41 0.60 -32.20
N ASN A 171 -0.58 0.23 -31.39
CA ASN A 171 -1.68 1.14 -31.05
C ASN A 171 -1.21 2.23 -30.05
N PRO A 172 -1.09 3.52 -30.44
CA PRO A 172 -0.59 4.55 -29.54
C PRO A 172 -1.49 4.78 -28.32
N SER A 173 -2.79 4.50 -28.44
CA SER A 173 -3.73 4.66 -27.34
C SER A 173 -3.62 3.59 -26.25
N ALA A 174 -2.87 2.50 -26.50
CA ALA A 174 -2.55 1.48 -25.50
C ALA A 174 -1.34 1.87 -24.63
N PHE A 175 -0.45 2.75 -25.12
CA PHE A 175 0.79 3.12 -24.42
C PHE A 175 0.58 3.72 -23.02
N PRO A 176 -0.42 4.60 -22.75
CA PRO A 176 -0.63 5.10 -21.39
C PRO A 176 -0.91 4.01 -20.35
N SER A 177 -1.44 2.86 -20.77
CA SER A 177 -1.69 1.71 -19.90
C SER A 177 -0.43 0.87 -19.62
N THR A 178 0.66 1.06 -20.38
CA THR A 178 1.96 0.40 -20.14
C THR A 178 2.81 1.16 -19.13
N LEU A 179 2.45 2.40 -18.81
CA LEU A 179 3.17 3.21 -17.84
C LEU A 179 2.82 2.76 -16.42
N MET A 180 3.84 2.53 -15.60
CA MET A 180 3.68 2.06 -14.23
C MET A 180 2.80 2.99 -13.37
N ASN A 181 2.79 4.29 -13.67
CA ASN A 181 2.00 5.29 -12.96
C ASN A 181 0.53 5.40 -13.42
N SER A 182 0.08 4.57 -14.35
CA SER A 182 -1.22 4.73 -15.01
C SER A 182 -2.39 4.75 -14.01
N ALA A 183 -2.40 3.84 -13.03
CA ALA A 183 -3.43 3.81 -12.00
C ALA A 183 -3.48 5.08 -11.14
N ALA A 184 -2.33 5.58 -10.67
CA ALA A 184 -2.25 6.80 -9.86
C ALA A 184 -2.62 8.04 -10.68
N SER A 185 -2.17 8.13 -11.94
CA SER A 185 -2.51 9.22 -12.85
C SER A 185 -3.99 9.24 -13.21
N ARG A 186 -4.60 8.07 -13.47
CA ARG A 186 -6.03 7.95 -13.76
C ARG A 186 -6.89 8.29 -12.55
N ALA A 187 -6.48 7.91 -11.35
CA ALA A 187 -7.16 8.30 -10.11
C ALA A 187 -7.13 9.83 -9.93
N ALA A 188 -5.98 10.45 -10.14
CA ALA A 188 -5.85 11.91 -10.07
C ALA A 188 -6.72 12.61 -11.12
N ILE A 189 -6.67 12.18 -12.39
CA ILE A 189 -7.47 12.77 -13.48
C ILE A 189 -8.96 12.64 -13.19
N ARG A 190 -9.43 11.46 -12.75
CA ARG A 190 -10.85 11.21 -12.49
C ARG A 190 -11.42 12.13 -11.41
N HIS A 191 -10.63 12.39 -10.37
CA HIS A 191 -11.05 13.15 -9.20
C HIS A 191 -10.55 14.61 -9.20
N GLY A 192 -9.93 15.06 -10.30
CA GLY A 192 -9.40 16.42 -10.41
C GLY A 192 -8.26 16.73 -9.44
N LEU A 193 -7.53 15.71 -8.97
CA LEU A 193 -6.45 15.86 -7.99
C LEU A 193 -5.21 16.40 -8.70
N THR A 194 -4.75 17.59 -8.32
CA THR A 194 -3.57 18.24 -8.93
C THR A 194 -2.40 18.39 -7.97
N GLY A 195 -2.53 17.84 -6.75
CA GLY A 195 -1.44 17.73 -5.80
C GLY A 195 -0.38 16.69 -6.22
N LEU A 196 0.44 16.30 -5.25
CA LEU A 196 1.55 15.35 -5.46
C LEU A 196 1.06 14.04 -6.11
N ASN A 197 1.62 13.65 -7.26
CA ASN A 197 1.30 12.38 -7.90
C ASN A 197 2.59 11.56 -8.13
N ALA A 198 2.68 10.41 -7.49
CA ALA A 198 3.83 9.53 -7.58
C ALA A 198 3.43 8.05 -7.66
N THR A 199 4.25 7.28 -8.36
CA THR A 199 4.21 5.81 -8.28
C THR A 199 5.59 5.31 -7.95
N VAL A 200 5.69 4.48 -6.92
CA VAL A 200 6.98 4.01 -6.39
C VAL A 200 7.13 2.52 -6.64
N SER A 201 8.20 2.16 -7.34
CA SER A 201 8.60 0.77 -7.55
C SER A 201 9.59 0.34 -6.48
N GLY A 202 9.41 -0.89 -6.00
CA GLY A 202 10.25 -1.47 -4.94
C GLY A 202 10.02 -2.96 -4.74
N GLY A 203 9.54 -3.66 -5.77
CA GLY A 203 9.15 -5.06 -5.68
C GLY A 203 8.14 -5.29 -4.55
N PRO A 204 8.38 -6.28 -3.66
CA PRO A 204 7.51 -6.53 -2.50
C PRO A 204 7.47 -5.41 -1.44
N LEU A 205 8.32 -4.40 -1.56
CA LEU A 205 8.36 -3.24 -0.66
C LEU A 205 7.67 -2.01 -1.29
N ALA A 206 7.18 -2.08 -2.53
CA ALA A 206 6.66 -0.92 -3.27
C ALA A 206 5.62 -0.10 -2.46
N SER A 207 4.65 -0.76 -1.82
CA SER A 207 3.67 -0.07 -0.97
C SER A 207 4.28 0.53 0.31
N LEU A 208 5.31 -0.08 0.91
CA LEU A 208 6.02 0.51 2.05
C LEU A 208 6.87 1.71 1.62
N HIS A 209 7.45 1.65 0.42
CA HIS A 209 8.09 2.82 -0.19
C HIS A 209 7.09 3.95 -0.41
N ALA A 210 5.88 3.65 -0.92
CA ALA A 210 4.81 4.62 -1.08
C ALA A 210 4.38 5.23 0.27
N LEU A 211 4.18 4.41 1.31
CA LEU A 211 3.88 4.88 2.67
C LEU A 211 4.99 5.77 3.25
N ARG A 212 6.26 5.40 3.08
CA ARG A 212 7.40 6.23 3.49
C ARG A 212 7.44 7.56 2.73
N TYR A 213 7.23 7.52 1.42
CA TYR A 213 7.21 8.71 0.57
C TYR A 213 6.10 9.65 1.03
N ALA A 214 4.87 9.13 1.19
CA ALA A 214 3.73 9.89 1.66
C ALA A 214 3.96 10.48 3.05
N ARG A 215 4.47 9.68 3.99
CA ARG A 215 4.80 10.15 5.34
C ARG A 215 5.77 11.32 5.31
N ASN A 216 6.84 11.22 4.52
CA ASN A 216 7.82 12.29 4.40
C ASN A 216 7.23 13.54 3.75
N ALA A 217 6.41 13.39 2.71
CA ALA A 217 5.74 14.51 2.07
C ALA A 217 4.78 15.23 3.04
N LEU A 218 3.97 14.49 3.78
CA LEU A 218 3.00 15.03 4.74
C LEU A 218 3.69 15.71 5.93
N VAL A 219 4.64 15.03 6.59
CA VAL A 219 5.33 15.56 7.79
C VAL A 219 6.18 16.78 7.47
N ARG A 220 6.70 16.89 6.25
CA ARG A 220 7.48 18.05 5.78
C ARG A 220 6.65 19.16 5.15
N GLY A 221 5.32 19.01 5.11
CA GLY A 221 4.43 20.01 4.51
C GLY A 221 4.50 20.11 2.98
N HIS A 222 5.06 19.11 2.28
CA HIS A 222 5.06 19.05 0.81
C HIS A 222 3.74 18.54 0.22
N ALA A 223 2.88 17.97 1.05
CA ALA A 223 1.51 17.62 0.71
C ALA A 223 0.63 17.83 1.94
N ARG A 224 -0.61 18.27 1.73
CA ARG A 224 -1.59 18.35 2.82
C ARG A 224 -2.24 16.99 3.05
N GLN A 225 -2.62 16.31 1.97
CA GLN A 225 -3.38 15.06 2.01
C GLN A 225 -2.95 14.15 0.88
N LEU A 226 -2.92 12.85 1.13
CA LEU A 226 -2.53 11.87 0.12
C LEU A 226 -3.43 10.65 0.17
N LEU A 227 -3.87 10.19 -0.99
CA LEU A 227 -4.23 8.79 -1.19
C LEU A 227 -2.93 8.00 -1.30
N VAL A 228 -2.67 7.09 -0.37
CA VAL A 228 -1.45 6.28 -0.35
C VAL A 228 -1.78 4.81 -0.25
N GLY A 229 -1.09 3.97 -1.02
CA GLY A 229 -1.42 2.54 -1.06
C GLY A 229 -0.49 1.72 -1.93
N GLY A 230 -0.99 0.57 -2.38
CA GLY A 230 -0.30 -0.27 -3.34
C GLY A 230 -1.28 -1.12 -4.14
N VAL A 231 -0.91 -1.42 -5.38
CA VAL A 231 -1.71 -2.19 -6.33
C VAL A 231 -0.82 -3.22 -7.04
N GLU A 232 -1.33 -4.43 -7.16
CA GLU A 232 -0.74 -5.51 -7.95
C GLU A 232 -1.85 -6.22 -8.72
N GLU A 233 -1.64 -6.45 -10.01
CA GLU A 233 -2.59 -7.19 -10.85
C GLU A 233 -2.25 -8.68 -10.93
N LEU A 234 -3.28 -9.48 -11.16
CA LEU A 234 -3.12 -10.86 -11.62
C LEU A 234 -3.39 -10.90 -13.11
N SER A 235 -2.41 -11.41 -13.86
CA SER A 235 -2.53 -11.67 -15.29
C SER A 235 -1.80 -12.95 -15.67
N PRO A 236 -2.18 -13.63 -16.77
CA PRO A 236 -1.46 -14.79 -17.30
C PRO A 236 0.04 -14.50 -17.52
N HIS A 237 0.37 -13.31 -18.04
CA HIS A 237 1.73 -12.86 -18.27
C HIS A 237 2.56 -12.80 -16.99
N GLY A 238 2.02 -12.15 -15.94
CA GLY A 238 2.66 -12.13 -14.62
C GLY A 238 2.76 -13.52 -14.01
N ALA A 239 1.72 -14.35 -14.12
CA ALA A 239 1.70 -15.70 -13.60
C ALA A 239 2.79 -16.59 -14.23
N TRP A 240 3.00 -16.51 -15.54
CA TRP A 240 4.09 -17.22 -16.22
C TRP A 240 5.47 -16.78 -15.73
N ALA A 241 5.68 -15.48 -15.49
CA ALA A 241 6.93 -14.98 -14.94
C ALA A 241 7.21 -15.57 -13.54
N TRP A 242 6.21 -15.57 -12.65
CA TRP A 242 6.31 -16.18 -11.31
C TRP A 242 6.56 -17.70 -11.37
N HIS A 243 5.84 -18.41 -12.23
CA HIS A 243 5.97 -19.85 -12.41
C HIS A 243 7.37 -20.23 -12.91
N ARG A 244 7.88 -19.52 -13.93
CA ARG A 244 9.22 -19.78 -14.50
C ARG A 244 10.36 -19.39 -13.54
N ALA A 245 10.16 -18.36 -12.73
CA ALA A 245 11.14 -17.94 -11.72
C ALA A 245 11.25 -18.93 -10.54
N GLY A 246 10.23 -19.75 -10.29
CA GLY A 246 10.22 -20.67 -9.14
C GLY A 246 10.27 -19.97 -7.77
N ALA A 247 9.91 -18.68 -7.73
CA ALA A 247 10.11 -17.80 -6.58
C ALA A 247 9.03 -17.94 -5.49
N LEU A 248 7.89 -18.58 -5.80
CA LEU A 248 6.85 -18.86 -4.82
C LEU A 248 7.24 -20.04 -3.92
N ALA A 249 6.90 -19.92 -2.64
CA ALA A 249 6.95 -21.04 -1.73
C ALA A 249 5.97 -22.14 -2.17
N PRO A 250 6.19 -23.41 -1.80
CA PRO A 250 5.23 -24.48 -2.06
C PRO A 250 3.81 -24.11 -1.62
N ASP A 251 2.82 -24.51 -2.39
CA ASP A 251 1.38 -24.31 -2.11
C ASP A 251 0.97 -22.84 -1.91
N THR A 252 1.77 -21.90 -2.40
CA THR A 252 1.44 -20.46 -2.40
C THR A 252 0.78 -20.09 -3.71
N ALA A 253 -0.46 -19.61 -3.63
CA ALA A 253 -1.16 -19.02 -4.77
C ALA A 253 -0.61 -17.63 -5.10
N LEU A 254 -0.63 -17.27 -6.39
CA LEU A 254 -0.38 -15.89 -6.83
C LEU A 254 -1.64 -15.05 -6.67
N GLY A 255 -1.53 -13.92 -6.00
CA GLY A 255 -2.66 -13.03 -5.72
C GLY A 255 -2.61 -11.73 -6.50
N GLU A 256 -3.75 -11.05 -6.55
CA GLU A 256 -3.82 -9.61 -6.83
C GLU A 256 -4.43 -8.87 -5.65
N GLY A 257 -4.36 -7.55 -5.71
CA GLY A 257 -5.15 -6.72 -4.83
C GLY A 257 -4.70 -5.28 -4.81
N CYS A 258 -5.48 -4.48 -4.11
CA CYS A 258 -5.20 -3.09 -3.88
C CYS A 258 -5.70 -2.70 -2.49
N ALA A 259 -4.91 -1.89 -1.79
CA ALA A 259 -5.39 -1.18 -0.61
C ALA A 259 -4.89 0.26 -0.66
N VAL A 260 -5.79 1.20 -0.40
CA VAL A 260 -5.53 2.64 -0.43
C VAL A 260 -6.04 3.26 0.86
N PHE A 261 -5.25 4.17 1.42
CA PHE A 261 -5.53 4.91 2.64
C PHE A 261 -5.57 6.40 2.34
N VAL A 262 -6.51 7.10 2.95
CA VAL A 262 -6.48 8.58 3.01
C VAL A 262 -5.58 8.98 4.17
N ALA A 263 -4.50 9.70 3.90
CA ALA A 263 -3.48 10.06 4.88
C ALA A 263 -3.30 11.58 5.01
N ARG A 264 -3.11 12.05 6.24
CA ARG A 264 -2.79 13.45 6.58
C ARG A 264 -1.78 13.51 7.72
N ALA A 265 -0.95 14.56 7.77
CA ALA A 265 -0.18 14.83 8.99
C ALA A 265 -1.13 15.06 10.18
N ALA A 266 -0.86 14.42 11.32
CA ALA A 266 -1.68 14.60 12.51
C ALA A 266 -1.69 16.07 12.96
N PRO A 267 -2.84 16.61 13.39
CA PRO A 267 -2.92 18.00 13.82
C PRO A 267 -2.06 18.26 15.06
N ALA A 268 -1.55 19.48 15.19
CA ALA A 268 -0.90 19.92 16.41
C ALA A 268 -1.88 19.86 17.60
N PRO A 269 -1.40 19.58 18.82
CA PRO A 269 -2.27 19.55 20.01
C PRO A 269 -3.03 20.87 20.18
N GLY A 270 -4.31 20.78 20.59
CA GLY A 270 -5.16 21.94 20.83
C GLY A 270 -5.86 22.51 19.59
N ARG A 271 -5.59 22.00 18.38
CA ARG A 271 -6.47 22.23 17.21
C ARG A 271 -7.68 21.30 17.30
N ALA A 272 -8.82 21.77 16.79
CA ALA A 272 -10.03 20.95 16.69
C ALA A 272 -9.67 19.61 16.03
N ALA A 273 -9.90 18.50 16.75
CA ALA A 273 -9.69 17.18 16.21
C ALA A 273 -10.81 16.92 15.18
N GLY A 274 -10.42 16.51 13.97
CA GLY A 274 -11.37 15.93 13.03
C GLY A 274 -11.88 14.57 13.54
N PRO A 275 -12.57 13.78 12.69
CA PRO A 275 -12.90 12.41 13.02
C PRO A 275 -11.68 11.64 13.52
N ALA A 276 -11.86 10.77 14.51
CA ALA A 276 -10.79 9.93 15.00
C ALA A 276 -10.22 9.11 13.81
N PRO A 277 -8.88 9.10 13.61
CA PRO A 277 -8.31 8.32 12.52
C PRO A 277 -8.57 6.83 12.73
N LEU A 278 -8.45 6.02 11.68
CA LEU A 278 -8.44 4.56 11.78
C LEU A 278 -7.18 4.06 12.49
N ALA A 279 -6.05 4.72 12.25
CA ALA A 279 -4.75 4.43 12.84
C ALA A 279 -3.77 5.60 12.67
N ARG A 280 -2.65 5.57 13.40
CA ARG A 280 -1.54 6.49 13.22
C ARG A 280 -0.28 5.76 12.76
N LEU A 281 0.28 6.19 11.63
CA LEU A 281 1.59 5.76 11.13
C LEU A 281 2.69 6.60 11.80
N LEU A 282 3.48 5.98 12.65
CA LEU A 282 4.55 6.65 13.40
C LEU A 282 5.88 6.64 12.63
N ALA A 283 6.21 5.50 12.02
CA ALA A 283 7.42 5.32 11.22
C ALA A 283 7.16 4.43 10.00
N CYS A 284 7.89 4.67 8.92
CA CYS A 284 7.94 3.80 7.76
C CYS A 284 9.33 3.92 7.13
N ASP A 285 10.15 2.90 7.30
CA ASP A 285 11.55 2.92 6.93
C ASP A 285 11.86 1.82 5.92
N ILE A 286 12.86 2.09 5.10
CA ILE A 286 13.40 1.17 4.12
C ILE A 286 14.91 1.17 4.26
N GLY A 287 15.52 -0.01 4.20
CA GLY A 287 16.95 -0.22 4.15
C GLY A 287 17.33 -1.32 3.17
N SER A 288 18.63 -1.51 2.98
CA SER A 288 19.16 -2.63 2.21
C SER A 288 20.30 -3.27 2.98
N ALA A 289 20.39 -4.59 2.95
CA ALA A 289 21.53 -5.31 3.49
C ALA A 289 22.75 -5.10 2.59
N GLU A 290 23.94 -5.18 3.18
CA GLU A 290 25.18 -5.16 2.38
C GLU A 290 25.17 -6.30 1.36
N PRO A 291 25.52 -6.04 0.09
CA PRO A 291 25.63 -7.08 -0.93
C PRO A 291 26.53 -8.23 -0.46
N GLY A 292 26.10 -9.47 -0.67
CA GLY A 292 26.86 -10.66 -0.25
C GLY A 292 26.78 -11.02 1.24
N SER A 293 26.09 -10.23 2.08
CA SER A 293 25.90 -10.54 3.51
C SER A 293 25.01 -11.76 3.79
N GLY A 294 24.38 -12.30 2.74
CA GLY A 294 23.54 -13.49 2.78
C GLY A 294 22.27 -13.34 3.61
N PRO A 295 21.50 -14.44 3.78
CA PRO A 295 20.21 -14.40 4.49
C PRO A 295 20.29 -13.87 5.93
N LEU A 296 21.40 -14.16 6.63
CA LEU A 296 21.61 -13.63 7.99
C LEU A 296 21.87 -12.12 8.01
N GLY A 297 22.60 -11.59 7.03
CA GLY A 297 22.81 -10.16 6.88
C GLY A 297 21.50 -9.41 6.66
N VAL A 298 20.63 -9.95 5.79
CA VAL A 298 19.28 -9.41 5.56
C VAL A 298 18.44 -9.45 6.84
N ALA A 299 18.42 -10.58 7.56
CA ALA A 299 17.70 -10.69 8.84
C ALA A 299 18.20 -9.68 9.88
N ARG A 300 19.53 -9.48 9.99
CA ARG A 300 20.12 -8.47 10.89
C ARG A 300 19.78 -7.05 10.48
N ARG A 301 19.76 -6.75 9.18
CA ARG A 301 19.36 -5.44 8.66
C ARG A 301 17.89 -5.14 8.98
N LEU A 302 17.00 -6.11 8.78
CA LEU A 302 15.60 -5.99 9.18
C LEU A 302 15.48 -5.74 10.69
N ALA A 303 16.21 -6.51 11.50
CA ALA A 303 16.18 -6.36 12.96
C ALA A 303 16.61 -4.97 13.43
N GLY A 304 17.71 -4.43 12.87
CA GLY A 304 18.16 -3.07 13.15
C GLY A 304 17.11 -2.03 12.74
N LEU A 305 16.57 -2.16 11.52
CA LEU A 305 15.54 -1.27 10.99
C LEU A 305 14.31 -1.20 11.92
N VAL A 306 13.79 -2.35 12.36
CA VAL A 306 12.63 -2.44 13.25
C VAL A 306 12.94 -1.80 14.61
N ARG A 307 14.09 -2.10 15.22
CA ARG A 307 14.48 -1.51 16.51
C ARG A 307 14.62 0.00 16.42
N ASP A 308 15.24 0.50 15.36
CA ASP A 308 15.42 1.93 15.14
C ASP A 308 14.06 2.63 14.94
N ALA A 309 13.14 2.00 14.20
CA ALA A 309 11.80 2.51 13.97
C ALA A 309 10.98 2.56 15.27
N LEU A 310 11.03 1.51 16.09
CA LEU A 310 10.35 1.45 17.39
C LEU A 310 10.92 2.49 18.37
N ALA A 311 12.26 2.56 18.49
CA ALA A 311 12.93 3.53 19.34
C ALA A 311 12.60 4.97 18.96
N ARG A 312 12.66 5.31 17.66
CA ARG A 312 12.25 6.63 17.17
C ARG A 312 10.76 6.89 17.32
N SER A 313 9.92 5.87 17.40
CA SER A 313 8.48 6.03 17.60
C SER A 313 8.08 6.10 19.07
N GLY A 314 9.01 5.88 20.01
CA GLY A 314 8.72 5.78 21.44
C GLY A 314 7.84 4.58 21.81
N VAL A 315 7.85 3.52 20.98
CA VAL A 315 7.05 2.30 21.20
C VAL A 315 7.97 1.22 21.75
N ALA A 316 7.66 0.69 22.94
CA ALA A 316 8.46 -0.40 23.50
C ALA A 316 8.20 -1.69 22.70
N PRO A 317 9.20 -2.57 22.51
CA PRO A 317 9.01 -3.86 21.83
C PRO A 317 7.86 -4.69 22.43
N GLY A 318 7.66 -4.64 23.75
CA GLY A 318 6.58 -5.35 24.45
C GLY A 318 5.18 -4.76 24.25
N ASP A 319 5.06 -3.54 23.71
CA ASP A 319 3.77 -2.91 23.37
C ASP A 319 3.28 -3.30 21.97
N VAL A 320 4.13 -3.96 21.18
CA VAL A 320 3.78 -4.45 19.85
C VAL A 320 3.03 -5.76 20.01
N ALA A 321 1.74 -5.75 19.68
CA ALA A 321 0.89 -6.93 19.79
C ALA A 321 0.84 -7.75 18.49
N VAL A 322 1.08 -7.09 17.34
CA VAL A 322 0.96 -7.71 16.02
C VAL A 322 2.19 -7.38 15.18
N ALA A 323 2.75 -8.40 14.53
CA ALA A 323 3.74 -8.26 13.49
C ALA A 323 3.18 -8.85 12.18
N ALA A 324 2.82 -7.98 11.24
CA ALA A 324 2.33 -8.37 9.93
C ALA A 324 3.50 -8.63 8.97
N VAL A 325 3.65 -9.86 8.50
CA VAL A 325 4.83 -10.32 7.75
C VAL A 325 4.55 -10.42 6.25
N GLY A 326 5.51 -10.00 5.43
CA GLY A 326 5.33 -9.78 4.00
C GLY A 326 5.90 -10.87 3.09
N ALA A 327 6.78 -11.74 3.61
CA ALA A 327 7.55 -12.70 2.82
C ALA A 327 7.07 -14.15 2.92
N ALA A 328 5.91 -14.41 3.55
CA ALA A 328 5.44 -15.77 3.79
C ALA A 328 5.18 -16.58 2.52
N GLY A 329 4.80 -15.92 1.41
CA GLY A 329 4.56 -16.56 0.12
C GLY A 329 5.80 -16.76 -0.77
N ARG A 330 6.97 -16.25 -0.34
CA ARG A 330 8.19 -16.25 -1.16
C ARG A 330 9.18 -17.31 -0.68
N ARG A 331 9.67 -18.12 -1.62
CA ARG A 331 10.58 -19.25 -1.35
C ARG A 331 11.84 -18.77 -0.60
N GLY A 332 12.05 -19.32 0.59
CA GLY A 332 13.23 -19.04 1.42
C GLY A 332 13.20 -17.73 2.23
N TRP A 333 12.33 -16.78 1.88
CA TRP A 333 12.33 -15.45 2.50
C TRP A 333 11.52 -15.35 3.81
N ALA A 334 10.51 -16.21 3.98
CA ALA A 334 9.73 -16.28 5.21
C ALA A 334 10.61 -16.52 6.45
N ALA A 335 11.58 -17.43 6.34
CA ALA A 335 12.51 -17.75 7.43
C ALA A 335 13.47 -16.59 7.74
N VAL A 336 13.86 -15.80 6.73
CA VAL A 336 14.71 -14.62 6.88
C VAL A 336 13.97 -13.52 7.63
N GLU A 337 12.74 -13.23 7.23
CA GLU A 337 11.89 -12.23 7.88
C GLU A 337 11.60 -12.62 9.34
N GLU A 338 11.21 -13.88 9.58
CA GLU A 338 10.95 -14.39 10.93
C GLU A 338 12.20 -14.35 11.83
N ARG A 339 13.37 -14.65 11.27
CA ARG A 339 14.63 -14.49 11.99
C ARG A 339 14.92 -13.03 12.32
N GLY A 340 14.66 -12.11 11.40
CA GLY A 340 14.83 -10.68 11.62
C GLY A 340 13.92 -10.16 12.73
N LEU A 341 12.66 -10.60 12.76
CA LEU A 341 11.71 -10.24 13.83
C LEU A 341 12.13 -10.79 15.20
N ARG A 342 12.52 -12.07 15.29
CA ARG A 342 13.01 -12.64 16.57
C ARG A 342 14.25 -11.91 17.08
N LEU A 343 15.16 -11.55 16.17
CA LEU A 343 16.30 -10.70 16.52
C LEU A 343 15.80 -9.33 17.02
N ALA A 344 14.88 -8.67 16.30
CA ALA A 344 14.38 -7.34 16.66
C ALA A 344 13.80 -7.28 18.08
N PHE A 345 12.87 -8.19 18.40
CA PHE A 345 12.13 -8.21 19.67
C PHE A 345 12.92 -8.83 20.83
N GLY A 346 13.87 -9.73 20.55
CA GLY A 346 14.69 -10.36 21.59
C GLY A 346 13.88 -11.28 22.52
N PRO A 347 14.41 -11.60 23.72
CA PRO A 347 13.71 -12.43 24.69
C PRO A 347 12.59 -11.62 25.36
N GLY A 348 11.34 -11.93 25.03
CA GLY A 348 10.16 -11.25 25.57
C GLY A 348 8.86 -11.82 24.98
N PRO A 349 7.70 -11.23 25.31
CA PRO A 349 6.44 -11.58 24.67
C PRO A 349 6.54 -11.38 23.15
N GLU A 350 6.33 -12.44 22.37
CA GLU A 350 6.36 -12.32 20.92
C GLU A 350 5.02 -11.77 20.39
N PRO A 351 5.04 -10.79 19.46
CA PRO A 351 3.82 -10.34 18.82
C PRO A 351 3.21 -11.46 17.98
N LEU A 352 1.87 -11.46 17.88
CA LEU A 352 1.16 -12.33 16.96
C LEU A 352 1.68 -12.11 15.52
N ARG A 353 2.07 -13.18 14.85
CA ARG A 353 2.44 -13.13 13.42
C ARG A 353 1.19 -13.13 12.56
N LEU A 354 0.85 -11.97 12.01
CA LEU A 354 -0.25 -11.82 11.05
C LEU A 354 0.28 -12.12 9.65
N ARG A 355 -0.22 -13.20 9.02
CA ARG A 355 0.13 -13.62 7.66
C ARG A 355 -1.07 -13.47 6.76
N VAL A 356 -0.97 -12.61 5.76
CA VAL A 356 -2.07 -12.37 4.80
C VAL A 356 -1.97 -13.29 3.58
N GLN A 357 -0.78 -13.79 3.27
CA GLN A 357 -0.49 -14.60 2.08
C GLN A 357 -1.30 -15.92 2.04
N PRO A 358 -1.51 -16.64 3.17
CA PRO A 358 -2.40 -17.80 3.19
C PRO A 358 -3.85 -17.50 2.85
N LEU A 359 -4.28 -16.23 2.84
CA LEU A 359 -5.62 -15.77 2.45
C LEU A 359 -5.62 -15.11 1.08
N LEU A 360 -4.66 -14.24 0.82
CA LEU A 360 -4.65 -13.35 -0.35
C LEU A 360 -3.77 -13.85 -1.50
N GLY A 361 -2.89 -14.82 -1.25
CA GLY A 361 -1.80 -15.17 -2.16
C GLY A 361 -0.62 -14.21 -2.03
N GLU A 362 0.41 -14.41 -2.86
CA GLU A 362 1.51 -13.45 -3.01
C GLU A 362 1.04 -12.28 -3.88
N THR A 363 0.86 -11.10 -3.28
CA THR A 363 0.37 -9.88 -3.93
C THR A 363 1.47 -8.84 -4.18
N HIS A 364 2.73 -9.27 -4.16
CA HIS A 364 3.93 -8.51 -4.51
C HIS A 364 3.87 -7.01 -4.13
N SER A 365 3.67 -6.09 -5.09
CA SER A 365 3.73 -4.64 -4.86
C SER A 365 2.66 -4.13 -3.88
N ALA A 366 1.51 -4.81 -3.78
CA ALA A 366 0.43 -4.47 -2.87
C ALA A 366 0.60 -5.06 -1.46
N SER A 367 1.58 -5.95 -1.24
CA SER A 367 1.75 -6.72 0.01
C SER A 367 1.70 -5.84 1.26
N GLY A 368 2.53 -4.80 1.34
CA GLY A 368 2.59 -3.96 2.54
C GLY A 368 1.32 -3.16 2.79
N ALA A 369 0.61 -2.74 1.74
CA ALA A 369 -0.67 -2.06 1.86
C ALA A 369 -1.77 -3.01 2.36
N LEU A 370 -1.82 -4.24 1.82
CA LEU A 370 -2.75 -5.28 2.26
C LEU A 370 -2.45 -5.79 3.67
N GLN A 371 -1.17 -5.83 4.08
CA GLN A 371 -0.76 -6.10 5.45
C GLN A 371 -1.26 -5.02 6.41
N LEU A 372 -1.13 -3.74 6.04
CA LEU A 372 -1.68 -2.63 6.83
C LEU A 372 -3.21 -2.72 6.92
N ALA A 373 -3.88 -2.97 5.80
CA ALA A 373 -5.33 -3.16 5.78
C ALA A 373 -5.78 -4.33 6.68
N ALA A 374 -5.03 -5.44 6.71
CA ALA A 374 -5.30 -6.58 7.58
C ALA A 374 -5.13 -6.24 9.07
N VAL A 375 -4.14 -5.40 9.42
CA VAL A 375 -4.00 -4.87 10.78
C VAL A 375 -5.23 -4.02 11.16
N LEU A 376 -5.69 -3.14 10.27
CA LEU A 376 -6.88 -2.32 10.51
C LEU A 376 -8.15 -3.17 10.64
N ALA A 377 -8.34 -4.15 9.74
CA ALA A 377 -9.45 -5.09 9.77
C ALA A 377 -9.49 -5.84 11.11
N ARG A 378 -8.34 -6.33 11.58
CA ARG A 378 -8.23 -6.96 12.89
C ARG A 378 -8.66 -6.02 14.02
N TRP A 379 -8.18 -4.77 14.02
CA TRP A 379 -8.53 -3.81 15.07
C TRP A 379 -10.01 -3.40 15.08
N GLN A 380 -10.71 -3.51 13.94
CA GLN A 380 -12.15 -3.29 13.83
C GLN A 380 -12.97 -4.47 14.39
N ASP A 381 -12.45 -5.70 14.27
CA ASP A 381 -13.19 -6.93 14.58
C ASP A 381 -12.89 -7.52 15.97
N VAL A 382 -11.84 -7.05 16.69
CA VAL A 382 -11.61 -7.50 18.08
C VAL A 382 -12.83 -7.13 18.93
N PRO A 383 -13.61 -8.11 19.43
CA PRO A 383 -14.70 -7.83 20.35
C PRO A 383 -14.15 -7.14 21.58
N THR A 384 -14.92 -6.23 22.15
CA THR A 384 -14.68 -5.50 23.41
C THR A 384 -14.27 -6.37 24.62
N ALA A 385 -14.18 -7.69 24.46
CA ALA A 385 -13.76 -8.68 25.45
C ALA A 385 -12.23 -8.80 25.63
N ARG A 386 -11.39 -8.42 24.66
CA ARG A 386 -9.96 -8.16 24.92
C ARG A 386 -9.82 -6.68 25.23
N PRO A 387 -9.20 -6.29 26.36
CA PRO A 387 -9.10 -4.87 26.67
C PRO A 387 -8.36 -4.18 25.52
N ALA A 388 -8.92 -3.07 25.00
CA ALA A 388 -8.34 -2.29 23.90
C ALA A 388 -6.89 -1.85 24.17
N THR A 389 -6.45 -1.95 25.42
CA THR A 389 -5.08 -1.74 25.90
C THR A 389 -4.09 -2.83 25.49
N ALA A 390 -4.53 -4.00 24.99
CA ALA A 390 -3.66 -5.14 24.65
C ALA A 390 -3.13 -5.13 23.21
N GLU A 391 -3.77 -4.42 22.26
CA GLU A 391 -3.32 -4.31 20.87
C GLU A 391 -3.03 -2.84 20.49
N ARG A 392 -2.05 -2.22 21.17
CA ARG A 392 -1.71 -0.80 21.00
C ARG A 392 -0.90 -0.52 19.74
N ALA A 393 0.05 -1.38 19.41
CA ALA A 393 0.95 -1.18 18.28
C ALA A 393 1.07 -2.43 17.40
N ALA A 394 1.29 -2.17 16.11
CA ALA A 394 1.61 -3.17 15.11
C ALA A 394 2.87 -2.77 14.34
N VAL A 395 3.66 -3.78 13.95
CA VAL A 395 4.77 -3.63 13.02
C VAL A 395 4.42 -4.36 11.73
N ILE A 396 4.60 -3.70 10.60
CA ILE A 396 4.49 -4.33 9.28
C ILE A 396 5.90 -4.48 8.73
N THR A 397 6.27 -5.66 8.21
CA THR A 397 7.57 -5.89 7.59
C THR A 397 7.46 -6.42 6.18
N SER A 398 8.48 -6.17 5.38
CA SER A 398 8.67 -6.83 4.09
C SER A 398 10.17 -6.99 3.81
N VAL A 399 10.51 -8.03 3.06
CA VAL A 399 11.88 -8.36 2.65
C VAL A 399 11.90 -8.68 1.16
N GLY A 400 12.80 -8.04 0.43
CA GLY A 400 13.00 -8.20 -1.00
C GLY A 400 14.17 -9.14 -1.33
N PRO A 401 14.15 -9.78 -2.51
CA PRO A 401 15.18 -10.73 -2.90
C PRO A 401 16.55 -10.09 -3.19
N ASP A 402 16.57 -8.78 -3.40
CA ASP A 402 17.75 -7.92 -3.58
C ASP A 402 18.42 -7.50 -2.26
N GLY A 403 17.94 -8.01 -1.13
CA GLY A 403 18.42 -7.66 0.21
C GLY A 403 17.75 -6.40 0.78
N SER A 404 16.77 -5.82 0.09
CA SER A 404 15.95 -4.73 0.63
C SER A 404 15.09 -5.22 1.79
N VAL A 405 14.92 -4.36 2.80
CA VAL A 405 14.06 -4.60 3.97
C VAL A 405 13.26 -3.35 4.28
N GLY A 406 12.01 -3.52 4.68
CA GLY A 406 11.12 -2.43 5.04
C GLY A 406 10.38 -2.72 6.33
N CYS A 407 10.09 -1.68 7.10
CA CYS A 407 9.18 -1.77 8.22
C CYS A 407 8.32 -0.52 8.39
N ALA A 408 7.11 -0.69 8.90
CA ALA A 408 6.26 0.40 9.37
C ALA A 408 5.80 0.15 10.80
N VAL A 409 5.72 1.21 11.61
CA VAL A 409 5.18 1.19 12.98
C VAL A 409 3.87 1.94 12.98
N VAL A 410 2.80 1.25 13.34
CA VAL A 410 1.43 1.76 13.31
C VAL A 410 0.80 1.54 14.67
N VAL A 411 0.07 2.53 15.17
CA VAL A 411 -0.63 2.44 16.46
C VAL A 411 -2.11 2.70 16.28
N ARG A 412 -2.90 2.05 17.13
CA ARG A 412 -4.33 2.33 17.25
C ARG A 412 -4.49 3.77 17.79
N PRO A 413 -5.47 4.54 17.31
CA PRO A 413 -5.80 5.81 17.94
C PRO A 413 -6.26 5.50 19.36
N GLU A 414 -5.66 6.16 20.36
CA GLU A 414 -6.12 6.05 21.74
C GLU A 414 -7.62 6.39 21.78
N SER A 415 -8.42 5.49 22.36
CA SER A 415 -9.79 5.80 22.74
C SER A 415 -9.67 6.87 23.83
N ALA A 416 -9.85 8.13 23.44
CA ALA A 416 -9.84 9.25 24.37
C ALA A 416 -10.88 9.06 25.48
#